data_AF-A0A395VQ06-F1
#
_entry.id   AF-A0A395VQ06-F1
#
_cell.length_a   1.000
_cell.length_b   1.000
_cell.length_c   1.000
_cell.angle_alpha   90.00
_cell.angle_beta   90.00
_cell.angle_gamma   90.00
#
_symmetry.space_group_name_H-M   'P 1'
#
loop_
_entity.id
_entity.type
_entity.pdbx_description
1 polymer ?
#
loop_
_entity_poly.entity_id
_entity_poly.type
_entity_poly.pdbx_seq_one_letter_code
_entity_poly.pdbx_strand_id
1 'polypeptide(L)'
;MKTPQKRIFLLACLGLTVATITFAGKIDVPSPPGRPSACDINVNWCKLRFLKPMNDGGSRIQFYRIEFRKKESARWIFQGNAENQFSYDDIIQAHVDNRVGAVPVAFRVFANNEIGRGEPSKPSNLITFEDPF
;
A
#
# COMPACT_ATOMS: atom_id res chain seq x y z
N MET A 1 5.04 62.92 53.46
CA MET A 1 5.40 61.48 53.45
C MET A 1 4.75 60.84 52.23
N LYS A 2 5.55 60.43 51.23
CA LYS A 2 5.06 59.75 50.01
C LYS A 2 5.19 58.24 50.20
N THR A 3 4.10 57.51 50.06
CA THR A 3 4.04 56.04 50.04
C THR A 3 4.66 55.50 48.74
N PRO A 4 5.45 54.41 48.76
CA PRO A 4 6.04 53.88 47.54
C PRO A 4 5.02 53.05 46.75
N GLN A 5 4.83 53.37 45.47
CA GLN A 5 4.12 52.52 44.53
C GLN A 5 4.91 51.23 44.29
N LYS A 6 4.34 50.08 44.66
CA LYS A 6 4.85 48.76 44.26
C LYS A 6 4.59 48.57 42.77
N ARG A 7 5.66 48.58 41.96
CA ARG A 7 5.62 48.19 40.55
C ARG A 7 5.37 46.68 40.48
N ILE A 8 4.16 46.30 40.09
CA ILE A 8 3.83 44.93 39.68
C ILE A 8 4.51 44.68 38.34
N PHE A 9 5.55 43.85 38.35
CA PHE A 9 6.10 43.28 37.12
C PHE A 9 5.13 42.19 36.66
N LEU A 10 4.26 42.52 35.70
CA LEU A 10 3.58 41.51 34.90
C LEU A 10 4.64 40.78 34.08
N LEU A 11 5.02 39.57 34.51
CA LEU A 11 5.65 38.60 33.62
C LEU A 11 4.63 38.26 32.54
N ALA A 12 4.79 38.84 31.35
CA ALA A 12 4.11 38.35 30.17
C ALA A 12 4.67 36.96 29.88
N CYS A 13 3.94 35.91 30.28
CA CYS A 13 4.18 34.56 29.81
C CYS A 13 4.06 34.58 28.28
N LEU A 14 5.20 34.57 27.59
CA LEU A 14 5.28 34.22 26.18
C LEU A 14 4.87 32.76 26.06
N GLY A 15 3.57 32.52 26.02
CA GLY A 15 2.99 31.24 25.64
C GLY A 15 3.30 31.00 24.18
N LEU A 16 4.52 30.52 23.89
CA LEU A 16 4.76 29.79 22.66
C LEU A 16 4.07 28.44 22.84
N THR A 17 2.76 28.41 22.57
CA THR A 17 2.16 27.16 22.14
C THR A 17 2.82 26.86 20.80
N VAL A 18 3.61 25.79 20.74
CA VAL A 18 3.99 25.21 19.46
C VAL A 18 2.66 24.80 18.85
N ALA A 19 2.12 25.64 17.96
CA ALA A 19 1.01 25.27 17.11
C ALA A 19 1.54 24.11 16.28
N THR A 20 1.25 22.89 16.71
CA THR A 20 1.38 21.72 15.86
C THR A 20 0.50 22.00 14.66
N ILE A 21 1.11 22.34 13.53
CA ILE A 21 0.40 22.41 12.27
C ILE A 21 0.07 20.96 11.93
N THR A 22 -1.04 20.47 12.48
CA THR A 22 -1.69 19.27 11.96
C THR A 22 -2.16 19.65 10.58
N PHE A 23 -1.35 19.30 9.57
CA PHE A 23 -1.83 19.24 8.20
C PHE A 23 -2.83 18.09 8.16
N ALA A 24 -4.07 18.35 8.59
CA ALA A 24 -5.20 17.44 8.42
C ALA A 24 -5.59 17.45 6.94
N GLY A 25 -4.65 17.03 6.08
CA GLY A 25 -4.94 16.73 4.69
C GLY A 25 -5.96 15.60 4.66
N LYS A 26 -6.98 15.74 3.82
CA LYS A 26 -7.96 14.68 3.61
C LYS A 26 -7.22 13.38 3.28
N ILE A 27 -7.44 12.33 4.08
CA ILE A 27 -6.95 10.99 3.78
C ILE A 27 -7.91 10.36 2.76
N ASP A 28 -7.35 9.68 1.76
CA ASP A 28 -8.09 9.00 0.69
C ASP A 28 -7.59 7.55 0.55
N VAL A 29 -8.20 6.79 -0.35
CA VAL A 29 -7.69 5.46 -0.72
C VAL A 29 -6.37 5.57 -1.51
N PRO A 30 -5.54 4.51 -1.52
CA PRO A 30 -4.30 4.53 -2.30
C PRO A 30 -4.54 4.61 -3.80
N SER A 31 -3.55 5.13 -4.53
CA SER A 31 -3.48 4.97 -5.98
C SER A 31 -3.21 3.49 -6.38
N PRO A 32 -3.40 3.11 -7.65
CA PRO A 32 -3.06 1.76 -8.12
C PRO A 32 -1.58 1.41 -7.91
N PRO A 33 -1.27 0.17 -7.48
CA PRO A 33 0.11 -0.31 -7.51
C PRO A 33 0.63 -0.51 -8.95
N GLY A 34 1.92 -0.79 -9.06
CA GLY A 34 2.54 -1.18 -10.34
C GLY A 34 1.94 -2.46 -10.94
N ARG A 35 2.12 -2.63 -12.25
CA ARG A 35 1.72 -3.87 -12.95
C ARG A 35 2.51 -5.06 -12.37
N PRO A 36 1.85 -6.12 -11.89
CA PRO A 36 2.56 -7.27 -11.35
C PRO A 36 3.19 -8.12 -12.45
N SER A 37 4.31 -8.75 -12.11
CA SER A 37 5.04 -9.72 -12.93
C SER A 37 5.54 -10.86 -12.05
N ALA A 38 5.62 -12.08 -12.56
CA ALA A 38 6.30 -13.15 -11.83
C ALA A 38 7.82 -12.93 -11.87
N CYS A 39 8.47 -13.10 -10.73
CA CYS A 39 9.94 -13.13 -10.63
C CYS A 39 10.49 -14.53 -10.33
N ASP A 40 9.64 -15.47 -9.93
CA ASP A 40 9.99 -16.84 -9.57
C ASP A 40 8.73 -17.70 -9.73
N ILE A 41 8.84 -18.86 -10.38
CA ILE A 41 7.69 -19.72 -10.73
C ILE A 41 8.08 -21.17 -10.48
N ASN A 42 7.16 -21.91 -9.88
CA ASN A 42 7.17 -23.35 -9.78
C ASN A 42 5.76 -23.88 -10.13
N VAL A 43 5.63 -25.20 -10.32
CA VAL A 43 4.33 -25.85 -10.54
C VAL A 43 3.34 -25.61 -9.39
N ASN A 44 3.82 -25.41 -8.16
CA ASN A 44 2.95 -25.27 -6.99
C ASN A 44 2.71 -23.82 -6.54
N TRP A 45 3.53 -22.86 -6.99
CA TRP A 45 3.47 -21.48 -6.53
C TRP A 45 4.19 -20.53 -7.49
N CYS A 46 3.94 -19.22 -7.37
CA CYS A 46 4.80 -18.20 -7.96
C CYS A 46 5.02 -17.05 -6.98
N LYS A 47 6.11 -16.30 -7.17
CA LYS A 47 6.32 -14.99 -6.52
C LYS A 47 6.03 -13.90 -7.52
N LEU A 48 5.09 -13.03 -7.19
CA LEU A 48 4.84 -11.81 -7.92
C LEU A 48 5.73 -10.69 -7.38
N ARG A 49 6.20 -9.80 -8.26
CA ARG A 49 6.80 -8.51 -7.92
C ARG A 49 5.99 -7.37 -8.54
N PHE A 50 5.80 -6.30 -7.79
CA PHE A 50 5.17 -5.06 -8.24
C PHE A 50 5.65 -3.86 -7.43
N LEU A 51 5.55 -2.66 -8.01
CA LEU A 51 5.85 -1.42 -7.30
C LEU A 51 4.71 -1.04 -6.36
N LYS A 52 5.06 -0.42 -5.23
CA LYS A 52 4.11 0.30 -4.37
C LYS A 52 3.36 1.38 -5.17
N PRO A 53 2.17 1.79 -4.73
CA PRO A 53 1.46 2.91 -5.34
C PRO A 53 2.26 4.20 -5.19
N MET A 54 2.15 5.10 -6.18
CA MET A 54 2.83 6.41 -6.17
C MET A 54 2.34 7.30 -5.03
N ASN A 55 1.07 7.14 -4.65
CA ASN A 55 0.42 7.83 -3.54
C ASN A 55 -0.35 6.82 -2.69
N ASP A 56 -0.12 6.83 -1.37
CA ASP A 56 -0.78 5.98 -0.38
C ASP A 56 -2.10 6.56 0.14
N GLY A 57 -2.50 7.73 -0.36
CA GLY A 57 -3.70 8.43 0.05
C GLY A 57 -3.52 9.25 1.33
N GLY A 58 -2.29 9.47 1.78
CA GLY A 58 -2.01 10.18 3.03
C GLY A 58 -2.10 9.29 4.27
N SER A 59 -2.21 7.97 4.09
CA SER A 59 -2.16 6.98 5.17
C SER A 59 -1.41 5.73 4.74
N ARG A 60 -0.69 5.12 5.68
CA ARG A 60 0.17 3.97 5.43
C ARG A 60 -0.61 2.81 4.81
N ILE A 61 -0.04 2.23 3.74
CA ILE A 61 -0.52 0.96 3.19
C ILE A 61 -0.41 -0.15 4.23
N GLN A 62 -1.52 -0.83 4.52
CA GLN A 62 -1.59 -1.95 5.46
C GLN A 62 -1.27 -3.27 4.75
N PHE A 63 -1.87 -3.51 3.60
CA PHE A 63 -1.68 -4.72 2.81
C PHE A 63 -2.01 -4.50 1.33
N TYR A 64 -1.68 -5.49 0.52
CA TYR A 64 -2.03 -5.57 -0.89
C TYR A 64 -2.97 -6.73 -1.13
N ARG A 65 -4.11 -6.47 -1.75
CA ARG A 65 -5.04 -7.51 -2.19
C ARG A 65 -4.64 -8.00 -3.57
N ILE A 66 -4.56 -9.31 -3.75
CA ILE A 66 -4.20 -9.95 -5.00
C ILE A 66 -5.43 -10.67 -5.54
N GLU A 67 -5.71 -10.45 -6.82
CA GLU A 67 -6.76 -11.17 -7.54
C GLU A 67 -6.18 -11.79 -8.81
N PHE A 68 -6.74 -12.92 -9.23
CA PHE A 68 -6.40 -13.57 -10.49
C PHE A 68 -7.64 -13.76 -11.36
N ARG A 69 -7.45 -13.90 -12.67
CA ARG A 69 -8.44 -14.49 -13.56
C ARG A 69 -7.77 -15.49 -14.48
N LYS A 70 -8.50 -16.54 -14.84
CA LYS A 70 -8.08 -17.49 -15.88
C LYS A 70 -8.18 -16.85 -17.26
N LYS A 71 -7.33 -17.26 -18.20
CA LYS A 71 -7.30 -16.75 -19.59
C LYS A 71 -8.68 -16.79 -20.25
N GLU A 72 -9.41 -17.87 -20.04
CA GLU A 72 -10.75 -18.10 -20.59
C GLU A 72 -11.89 -17.45 -19.80
N SER A 73 -11.60 -16.73 -18.71
CA SER A 73 -12.61 -16.13 -17.84
C SER A 73 -12.42 -14.61 -17.69
N ALA A 74 -13.52 -13.88 -17.72
CA ALA A 74 -13.52 -12.46 -17.35
C ALA A 74 -13.60 -12.25 -15.83
N ARG A 75 -13.88 -13.30 -15.04
CA ARG A 75 -14.09 -13.20 -13.60
C ARG A 75 -12.77 -13.13 -12.85
N TRP A 76 -12.62 -12.06 -12.06
CA TRP A 76 -11.54 -11.93 -11.07
C TRP A 76 -11.91 -12.66 -9.77
N ILE A 77 -10.95 -13.38 -9.20
CA ILE A 77 -11.08 -14.21 -8.01
C ILE A 77 -10.01 -13.79 -7.02
N PHE A 78 -10.36 -13.74 -5.74
CA PHE A 78 -9.43 -13.42 -4.66
C PHE A 78 -8.37 -14.51 -4.52
N GLN A 79 -7.09 -14.10 -4.55
CA GLN A 79 -5.96 -14.98 -4.34
C GLN A 79 -5.49 -14.94 -2.88
N GLY A 80 -5.32 -13.74 -2.34
CA GLY A 80 -4.73 -13.56 -1.02
C GLY A 80 -4.34 -12.11 -0.77
N ASN A 81 -3.78 -11.87 0.40
CA ASN A 81 -3.18 -10.59 0.77
C ASN A 81 -1.67 -10.75 0.91
N ALA A 82 -0.92 -9.73 0.48
CA ALA A 82 0.49 -9.58 0.80
C ALA A 82 0.67 -8.43 1.78
N GLU A 83 1.55 -8.62 2.77
CA GLU A 83 1.85 -7.56 3.73
C GLU A 83 2.60 -6.41 3.07
N ASN A 84 2.46 -5.22 3.64
CA ASN A 84 3.31 -4.11 3.25
C ASN A 84 4.74 -4.34 3.73
N GLN A 85 5.70 -4.27 2.82
CA GLN A 85 7.10 -4.56 3.09
C GLN A 85 7.92 -3.27 3.12
N PHE A 86 8.91 -3.24 4.03
CA PHE A 86 10.00 -2.28 3.91
C PHE A 86 10.92 -2.73 2.78
N SER A 87 10.95 -1.94 1.72
CA SER A 87 11.72 -2.21 0.51
C SER A 87 12.43 -0.93 0.10
N TYR A 88 13.74 -0.99 -0.13
CA TYR A 88 14.52 0.17 -0.56
C TYR A 88 14.06 0.69 -1.93
N ASP A 89 13.63 -0.21 -2.83
CA ASP A 89 13.24 0.11 -4.19
C ASP A 89 11.72 0.26 -4.39
N ASP A 90 10.95 0.36 -3.31
CA ASP A 90 9.47 0.34 -3.36
C ASP A 90 8.88 -0.87 -4.10
N ILE A 91 9.58 -2.00 -4.10
CA ILE A 91 9.14 -3.28 -4.66
C ILE A 91 8.53 -4.15 -3.56
N ILE A 92 7.31 -4.62 -3.80
CA ILE A 92 6.64 -5.65 -3.00
C ILE A 92 6.80 -7.00 -3.70
N GLN A 93 7.11 -8.03 -2.92
CA GLN A 93 7.07 -9.42 -3.38
C GLN A 93 5.94 -10.18 -2.69
N ALA A 94 5.17 -10.95 -3.45
CA ALA A 94 4.04 -11.70 -2.92
C ALA A 94 4.09 -13.16 -3.34
N HIS A 95 4.06 -14.06 -2.37
CA HIS A 95 3.90 -15.49 -2.62
C HIS A 95 2.45 -15.80 -2.97
N VAL A 96 2.25 -16.63 -3.99
CA VAL A 96 0.96 -16.98 -4.56
C VAL A 96 0.93 -18.48 -4.82
N ASP A 97 0.03 -19.19 -4.13
CA ASP A 97 -0.17 -20.63 -4.37
C ASP A 97 -0.85 -20.90 -5.72
N ASN A 98 -0.48 -22.01 -6.36
CA ASN A 98 -1.19 -22.49 -7.54
C ASN A 98 -2.57 -23.01 -7.15
N ARG A 99 -3.63 -22.33 -7.62
CA ARG A 99 -5.04 -22.75 -7.45
C ARG A 99 -5.73 -23.09 -8.77
N VAL A 100 -4.96 -23.16 -9.84
CA VAL A 100 -5.45 -23.22 -11.23
C VAL A 100 -4.81 -24.32 -12.06
N GLY A 101 -3.84 -25.06 -11.51
CA GLY A 101 -3.09 -26.07 -12.24
C GLY A 101 -2.25 -25.43 -13.35
N ALA A 102 -2.30 -26.00 -14.55
CA ALA A 102 -1.60 -25.51 -15.74
C ALA A 102 -2.39 -24.42 -16.51
N VAL A 103 -3.53 -23.95 -15.99
CA VAL A 103 -4.34 -22.93 -16.68
C VAL A 103 -3.64 -21.56 -16.58
N PRO A 104 -3.32 -20.89 -17.70
CA PRO A 104 -2.71 -19.57 -17.66
C PRO A 104 -3.64 -18.54 -17.00
N VAL A 105 -3.09 -17.72 -16.12
CA VAL A 105 -3.82 -16.68 -15.38
C VAL A 105 -3.17 -15.31 -15.51
N ALA A 106 -3.98 -14.26 -15.41
CA ALA A 106 -3.49 -12.90 -15.19
C ALA A 106 -3.77 -12.49 -13.74
N PHE A 107 -2.85 -11.76 -13.13
CA PHE A 107 -2.99 -11.19 -11.80
C PHE A 107 -3.20 -9.67 -11.87
N ARG A 108 -3.91 -9.13 -10.88
CA ARG A 108 -3.93 -7.70 -10.59
C ARG A 108 -3.80 -7.51 -9.09
N VAL A 109 -3.30 -6.34 -8.70
CA VAL A 109 -3.05 -6.01 -7.30
C VAL A 109 -3.70 -4.69 -6.93
N PHE A 110 -4.13 -4.57 -5.68
CA PHE A 110 -4.71 -3.37 -5.10
C PHE A 110 -3.92 -3.02 -3.84
N ALA A 111 -3.72 -1.74 -3.58
CA ALA A 111 -3.23 -1.27 -2.29
C ALA A 111 -4.41 -0.95 -1.35
N ASN A 112 -4.25 -1.28 -0.06
CA ASN A 112 -5.26 -1.02 0.96
C ASN A 112 -4.63 -0.26 2.14
N ASN A 113 -5.21 0.88 2.50
CA ASN A 113 -4.88 1.63 3.73
C ASN A 113 -6.09 1.62 4.68
N GLU A 114 -6.06 2.45 5.72
CA GLU A 114 -7.17 2.52 6.69
C GLU A 114 -8.51 3.04 6.11
N ILE A 115 -8.45 3.84 5.04
CA ILE A 115 -9.65 4.32 4.33
C ILE A 115 -10.24 3.20 3.48
N GLY A 116 -9.37 2.36 2.91
CA GLY A 116 -9.76 1.13 2.24
C GLY A 116 -8.92 0.85 1.01
N ARG A 117 -9.55 0.17 0.06
CA ARG A 117 -8.90 -0.36 -1.15
C ARG A 117 -9.00 0.65 -2.28
N GLY A 118 -7.86 0.97 -2.90
CA GLY A 118 -7.79 1.78 -4.11
C GLY A 118 -8.23 1.04 -5.38
N GLU A 119 -7.98 1.64 -6.53
CA GLU A 119 -8.18 1.03 -7.85
C GLU A 119 -7.12 -0.05 -8.15
N PRO A 120 -7.43 -1.06 -8.99
CA PRO A 120 -6.49 -2.11 -9.33
C PRO A 120 -5.35 -1.62 -10.22
N SER A 121 -4.22 -2.29 -10.13
CA SER A 121 -3.18 -2.21 -11.15
C SER A 121 -3.65 -2.74 -12.51
N LYS A 122 -2.88 -2.43 -13.56
CA LYS A 122 -3.03 -3.12 -14.85
C LYS A 122 -2.79 -4.63 -14.64
N PRO A 123 -3.56 -5.52 -15.29
CA PRO A 123 -3.32 -6.96 -15.24
C PRO A 123 -1.90 -7.33 -15.68
N SER A 124 -1.29 -8.33 -15.06
CA SER A 124 -0.03 -8.93 -15.53
C SER A 124 -0.15 -9.48 -16.96
N ASN A 125 0.97 -9.90 -17.54
CA ASN A 125 0.90 -10.88 -18.63
C ASN A 125 0.33 -12.20 -18.11
N LEU A 126 -0.07 -13.10 -19.01
CA LEU A 126 -0.47 -14.45 -18.60
C LEU A 126 0.72 -15.19 -17.98
N ILE A 127 0.47 -15.88 -16.89
CA ILE A 127 1.44 -16.66 -16.12
C ILE A 127 0.89 -18.08 -16.01
N THR A 128 1.73 -19.05 -16.34
CA THR A 128 1.48 -20.48 -16.12
C THR A 128 2.37 -20.94 -14.96
N PHE A 129 1.82 -21.74 -14.05
CA PHE A 129 2.59 -22.35 -12.98
C PHE A 129 3.24 -23.62 -13.52
N GLU A 130 4.48 -23.49 -13.96
CA GLU A 130 5.28 -24.58 -14.52
C GLU A 130 6.63 -24.66 -13.79
N ASP A 131 7.20 -25.86 -13.74
CA ASP A 131 8.58 -25.99 -13.30
C ASP A 131 9.50 -25.55 -14.45
N PRO A 132 10.43 -24.60 -14.23
CA PRO A 132 11.41 -24.25 -15.25
C PRO A 132 12.44 -25.35 -15.52
N PHE A 133 12.45 -26.46 -14.76
CA PHE A 133 13.40 -27.58 -14.88
C PHE A 133 12.73 -28.95 -15.08
#